data_AF-A0A7X9GZR7-F1
#
_entry.id   AF-A0A7X9GZR7-F1
#
_cell.length_a   1.000
_cell.length_b   1.000
_cell.length_c   1.000
_cell.angle_alpha   90.00
_cell.angle_beta   90.00
_cell.angle_gamma   90.00
#
_symmetry.space_group_name_H-M   'P 1'
#
loop_
_entity.id
_entity.type
_entity.pdbx_description
1 polymer ?
#
loop_
_entity_poly.entity_id
_entity_poly.type
_entity_poly.pdbx_seq_one_letter_code
_entity_poly.pdbx_strand_id
1 'polypeptide(L)'
;AIDRRTAAAPSIADATILSTGAVLSRDINRVIEETIHIVNLFNLPVVEDAQEIIEEYMEKDQIAIVDKEHKVHPINIKTALNCGNIIGEKIDKNSKYLIIPGSLVKTTVENIISTSKNYKNIDIVVKDGTKIFIPPKDWLRFMRYGVNIKVLNPINLIAITLNPYSPQGYYFEPDTLLKKTRYFIKDIPVIDVMFGGD
;
A
#
# COMPACT_ATOMS: atom_id res chain seq x y z
N ALA A 1 -11.74 -11.91 10.07
CA ALA A 1 -12.24 -11.58 8.72
C ALA A 1 -11.07 -11.65 7.78
N ILE A 2 -11.15 -12.42 6.69
CA ILE A 2 -10.19 -12.30 5.58
C ILE A 2 -10.18 -10.83 5.16
N ASP A 3 -9.00 -10.22 5.09
CA ASP A 3 -8.88 -8.83 4.68
C ASP A 3 -9.47 -8.72 3.27
N ARG A 4 -10.63 -8.05 3.17
CA ARG A 4 -11.42 -7.95 1.94
C ARG A 4 -10.64 -7.25 0.81
N ARG A 5 -9.52 -6.58 1.15
CA ARG A 5 -8.57 -6.01 0.20
C ARG A 5 -7.84 -7.06 -0.62
N THR A 6 -7.70 -8.29 -0.13
CA THR A 6 -7.02 -9.38 -0.85
C THR A 6 -7.64 -9.63 -2.24
N ALA A 7 -8.95 -9.42 -2.38
CA ALA A 7 -9.65 -9.57 -3.66
C ALA A 7 -9.19 -8.58 -4.75
N ALA A 8 -8.54 -7.48 -4.37
CA ALA A 8 -7.96 -6.50 -5.30
C ALA A 8 -6.55 -6.88 -5.77
N ALA A 9 -5.98 -7.98 -5.25
CA ALA A 9 -4.65 -8.41 -5.67
C ALA A 9 -4.64 -8.72 -7.17
N PRO A 10 -3.61 -8.32 -7.93
CA PRO A 10 -3.57 -8.53 -9.39
C PRO A 10 -3.60 -10.00 -9.79
N SER A 11 -3.21 -10.92 -8.89
CA SER A 11 -3.35 -12.36 -9.12
C SER A 11 -4.80 -12.88 -9.06
N ILE A 12 -5.76 -12.04 -8.65
CA ILE A 12 -7.18 -12.40 -8.48
C ILE A 12 -8.07 -11.60 -9.44
N ALA A 13 -7.75 -10.32 -9.69
CA ALA A 13 -8.59 -9.44 -10.49
C ALA A 13 -7.78 -8.59 -11.48
N ASP A 14 -8.28 -8.49 -12.72
CA ASP A 14 -7.69 -7.65 -13.77
C ASP A 14 -7.95 -6.15 -13.54
N ALA A 15 -9.02 -5.84 -12.81
CA ALA A 15 -9.41 -4.48 -12.44
C ALA A 15 -10.14 -4.48 -11.10
N THR A 16 -10.01 -3.37 -10.37
CA THR A 16 -10.60 -3.18 -9.04
C THR A 16 -11.49 -1.96 -9.02
N ILE A 17 -12.68 -2.10 -8.43
CA ILE A 17 -13.54 -1.00 -8.00
C ILE A 17 -13.50 -0.95 -6.48
N LEU A 18 -13.09 0.19 -5.92
CA LEU A 18 -13.06 0.38 -4.47
C LEU A 18 -14.42 0.83 -3.95
N SER A 19 -15.17 -0.07 -3.34
CA SER A 19 -16.44 0.25 -2.67
C SER A 19 -16.20 0.69 -1.22
N THR A 20 -16.59 1.92 -0.89
CA THR A 20 -16.40 2.56 0.43
C THR A 20 -17.64 3.34 0.85
N GLY A 21 -17.61 3.98 2.03
CA GLY A 21 -18.68 4.86 2.50
C GLY A 21 -18.95 4.77 3.98
N ALA A 22 -20.20 5.02 4.37
CA ALA A 22 -20.63 5.16 5.77
C ALA A 22 -20.47 3.89 6.62
N VAL A 23 -20.18 2.73 6.01
CA VAL A 23 -19.85 1.52 6.77
C VAL A 23 -18.52 1.64 7.54
N LEU A 24 -17.61 2.52 7.09
CA LEU A 24 -16.26 2.65 7.68
C LEU A 24 -16.26 3.46 8.98
N SER A 25 -17.07 4.51 9.07
CA SER A 25 -17.08 5.42 10.23
C SER A 25 -18.32 6.32 10.20
N ARG A 26 -18.71 6.81 11.39
CA ARG A 26 -19.69 7.91 11.56
C ARG A 26 -19.10 9.29 11.29
N ASP A 27 -17.78 9.40 11.21
CA ASP A 27 -17.08 10.63 10.83
C ASP A 27 -16.74 10.60 9.34
N ILE A 28 -17.34 11.52 8.58
CA ILE A 28 -17.13 11.68 7.14
C ILE A 28 -15.65 11.90 6.79
N ASN A 29 -14.90 12.64 7.63
CA ASN A 29 -13.48 12.90 7.38
C ASN A 29 -12.68 11.63 7.53
N ARG A 30 -13.06 10.75 8.48
CA ARG A 30 -12.42 9.45 8.64
C ARG A 30 -12.69 8.54 7.44
N VAL A 31 -13.90 8.53 6.90
CA VAL A 31 -14.22 7.78 5.67
C VAL A 31 -13.36 8.24 4.50
N ILE A 32 -13.22 9.56 4.33
CA ILE A 32 -12.39 10.15 3.28
C ILE A 32 -10.90 9.81 3.49
N GLU A 33 -10.39 9.94 4.71
CA GLU A 33 -9.00 9.61 5.06
C GLU A 33 -8.66 8.15 4.75
N GLU A 34 -9.51 7.21 5.17
CA GLU A 34 -9.33 5.77 4.90
C GLU A 34 -9.41 5.48 3.40
N THR A 35 -10.33 6.14 2.69
CA THR A 35 -10.49 5.98 1.23
C THR A 35 -9.25 6.45 0.49
N ILE A 36 -8.76 7.67 0.78
CA ILE A 36 -7.53 8.22 0.19
C ILE A 36 -6.34 7.29 0.49
N HIS A 37 -6.26 6.76 1.72
CA HIS A 37 -5.19 5.85 2.08
C HIS A 37 -5.18 4.59 1.22
N ILE A 38 -6.32 3.92 1.02
CA ILE A 38 -6.39 2.75 0.15
C ILE A 38 -6.09 3.11 -1.31
N VAL A 39 -6.60 4.24 -1.80
CA VAL A 39 -6.29 4.75 -3.15
C VAL A 39 -4.79 4.93 -3.34
N ASN A 40 -4.08 5.49 -2.36
CA ASN A 40 -2.63 5.66 -2.41
C ASN A 40 -1.90 4.31 -2.43
N LEU A 41 -2.35 3.32 -1.66
CA LEU A 41 -1.76 1.99 -1.65
C LEU A 41 -1.97 1.25 -2.99
N PHE A 42 -3.11 1.47 -3.65
CA PHE A 42 -3.42 0.81 -4.92
C PHE A 42 -2.74 1.49 -6.11
N ASN A 43 -2.36 2.76 -5.99
CA ASN A 43 -1.62 3.52 -7.01
C ASN A 43 -0.11 3.62 -6.71
N LEU A 44 0.46 2.63 -6.01
CA LEU A 44 1.90 2.63 -5.75
C LEU A 44 2.69 2.45 -7.05
N PRO A 45 3.86 3.12 -7.17
CA PRO A 45 4.71 2.99 -8.34
C PRO A 45 5.24 1.56 -8.48
N VAL A 46 5.33 1.10 -9.73
CA VAL A 46 5.91 -0.20 -10.07
C VAL A 46 7.43 -0.12 -10.00
N VAL A 47 8.08 -1.23 -9.66
CA VAL A 47 9.54 -1.33 -9.78
C VAL A 47 9.99 -1.23 -11.24
N GLU A 48 11.02 -0.42 -11.48
CA GLU A 48 11.43 0.00 -12.84
C GLU A 48 12.39 -0.98 -13.52
N ASP A 49 13.27 -1.63 -12.75
CA ASP A 49 14.23 -2.63 -13.25
C ASP A 49 14.38 -3.79 -12.25
N ALA A 50 15.14 -4.83 -12.63
CA ALA A 50 15.33 -6.04 -11.83
C ALA A 50 14.04 -6.80 -11.46
N GLN A 51 12.97 -6.63 -12.24
CA GLN A 51 11.66 -7.27 -12.02
C GLN A 51 11.77 -8.79 -11.92
N GLU A 52 12.46 -9.43 -12.86
CA GLU A 52 12.66 -10.89 -12.89
C GLU A 52 13.35 -11.41 -11.61
N ILE A 53 14.39 -10.70 -11.17
CA ILE A 53 15.14 -11.02 -9.95
C ILE A 53 14.24 -10.84 -8.73
N ILE A 54 13.48 -9.75 -8.67
CA ILE A 54 12.57 -9.49 -7.55
C ILE A 54 11.48 -10.56 -7.50
N GLU A 55 10.89 -10.91 -8.64
CA GLU A 55 9.87 -11.93 -8.77
C GLU A 55 10.37 -13.29 -8.30
N GLU A 56 11.56 -13.72 -8.74
CA GLU A 56 12.18 -14.98 -8.31
C GLU A 56 12.27 -15.10 -6.77
N TYR A 57 12.70 -14.03 -6.10
CA TYR A 57 12.86 -14.02 -4.64
C TYR A 57 11.53 -13.85 -3.90
N MET A 58 10.56 -13.15 -4.51
CA MET A 58 9.18 -13.10 -4.00
C MET A 58 8.53 -14.48 -4.02
N GLU A 59 8.69 -15.25 -5.10
CA GLU A 59 8.16 -16.61 -5.23
C GLU A 59 8.80 -17.60 -4.25
N LYS A 60 10.10 -17.42 -3.97
CA LYS A 60 10.84 -18.20 -2.95
C LYS A 60 10.50 -17.82 -1.51
N ASP A 61 9.62 -16.84 -1.29
CA ASP A 61 9.31 -16.26 0.03
C ASP A 61 10.58 -15.83 0.79
N GLN A 62 11.57 -15.30 0.04
CA GLN A 62 12.88 -14.94 0.57
C GLN A 62 13.10 -13.44 0.59
N ILE A 63 13.42 -12.91 1.78
CA ILE A 63 13.81 -11.50 1.95
C ILE A 63 15.24 -11.32 1.45
N ALA A 64 15.46 -10.31 0.62
CA ALA A 64 16.77 -10.02 0.07
C ALA A 64 16.92 -8.53 -0.24
N ILE A 65 18.18 -8.09 -0.32
CA ILE A 65 18.55 -6.78 -0.85
C ILE A 65 19.12 -6.99 -2.25
N VAL A 66 18.62 -6.23 -3.22
CA VAL A 66 19.23 -6.12 -4.56
C VAL A 66 20.05 -4.84 -4.58
N ASP A 67 21.32 -4.94 -4.94
CA ASP A 67 22.18 -3.77 -5.07
C ASP A 67 22.03 -3.06 -6.43
N LYS A 68 22.74 -1.96 -6.61
CA LYS A 68 22.74 -1.14 -7.83
C LYS A 68 23.32 -1.86 -9.07
N GLU A 69 24.03 -2.97 -8.88
CA GLU A 69 24.56 -3.82 -9.95
C GLU A 69 23.65 -5.04 -10.20
N HIS A 70 22.44 -5.05 -9.64
CA HIS A 70 21.46 -6.14 -9.69
C HIS A 70 21.94 -7.45 -9.05
N LYS A 71 22.96 -7.40 -8.19
CA LYS A 71 23.37 -8.56 -7.41
C LYS A 71 22.51 -8.68 -6.16
N VAL A 72 22.09 -9.91 -5.87
CA VAL A 72 21.20 -10.21 -4.76
C VAL A 72 21.98 -10.64 -3.51
N HIS A 73 21.58 -10.09 -2.38
CA HIS A 73 22.11 -10.36 -1.05
C HIS A 73 20.96 -10.89 -0.17
N PRO A 74 20.75 -12.21 -0.11
CA PRO A 74 19.67 -12.77 0.69
C PRO A 74 19.88 -12.54 2.19
N ILE A 75 18.81 -12.25 2.91
CA ILE A 75 18.83 -12.08 4.36
C ILE A 75 18.26 -13.35 4.99
N ASN A 76 19.03 -14.00 5.86
CA ASN A 76 18.65 -15.26 6.49
C ASN A 76 17.63 -15.05 7.64
N ILE A 77 16.43 -14.59 7.30
CA ILE A 77 15.28 -14.43 8.19
C ILE A 77 14.03 -14.99 7.51
N LYS A 78 13.15 -15.64 8.29
CA LYS A 78 11.94 -16.26 7.76
C LYS A 78 10.84 -15.27 7.42
N THR A 79 10.77 -14.13 8.12
CA THR A 79 9.72 -13.11 7.90
C THR A 79 10.27 -11.71 8.17
N ALA A 80 9.67 -10.71 7.52
CA ALA A 80 9.99 -9.30 7.76
C ALA A 80 9.33 -8.77 9.04
N LEU A 81 8.36 -9.51 9.56
CA LEU A 81 7.57 -9.13 10.73
C LEU A 81 8.47 -9.02 11.95
N ASN A 82 8.59 -7.80 12.49
CA ASN A 82 9.43 -7.48 13.65
C ASN A 82 10.95 -7.71 13.47
N CYS A 83 11.43 -8.04 12.26
CA CYS A 83 12.85 -8.21 11.96
C CYS A 83 13.48 -7.00 11.23
N GLY A 84 12.81 -5.85 11.23
CA GLY A 84 13.27 -4.66 10.51
C GLY A 84 14.62 -4.11 10.98
N ASN A 85 15.07 -4.44 12.20
CA ASN A 85 16.41 -4.08 12.69
C ASN A 85 17.51 -4.87 11.96
N ILE A 86 17.35 -6.19 11.83
CA ILE A 86 18.29 -7.06 11.09
C ILE A 86 18.34 -6.61 9.62
N ILE A 87 17.19 -6.28 9.05
CA ILE A 87 17.10 -5.75 7.69
C ILE A 87 17.85 -4.41 7.60
N GLY A 88 17.55 -3.48 8.51
CA GLY A 88 18.17 -2.15 8.55
C GLY A 88 19.69 -2.17 8.64
N GLU A 89 20.27 -3.11 9.39
CA GLU A 89 21.73 -3.29 9.51
C GLU A 89 22.40 -3.73 8.20
N LYS A 90 21.67 -4.40 7.32
CA LYS A 90 22.17 -4.87 6.02
C LYS A 90 22.03 -3.82 4.91
N ILE A 91 21.25 -2.76 5.12
CA ILE A 91 21.06 -1.70 4.14
C ILE A 91 22.26 -0.73 4.16
N ASP A 92 22.92 -0.63 3.01
CA ASP A 92 24.05 0.26 2.78
C ASP A 92 23.79 1.23 1.61
N LYS A 93 24.83 1.95 1.19
CA LYS A 93 24.77 2.93 0.08
C LYS A 93 24.62 2.30 -1.31
N ASN A 94 24.91 1.00 -1.44
CA ASN A 94 24.83 0.26 -2.70
C ASN A 94 23.50 -0.48 -2.84
N SER A 95 22.75 -0.61 -1.74
CA SER A 95 21.42 -1.19 -1.73
C SER A 95 20.45 -0.36 -2.60
N LYS A 96 19.70 -1.03 -3.46
CA LYS A 96 18.72 -0.41 -4.37
C LYS A 96 17.29 -0.85 -4.06
N TYR A 97 17.06 -2.14 -3.92
CA TYR A 97 15.76 -2.71 -3.57
C TYR A 97 15.84 -3.56 -2.30
N LEU A 98 14.82 -3.46 -1.45
CA LEU A 98 14.56 -4.41 -0.38
C LEU A 98 13.31 -5.22 -0.73
N ILE A 99 13.48 -6.51 -0.96
CA ILE A 99 12.41 -7.43 -1.31
C ILE A 99 11.71 -7.89 -0.03
N ILE A 100 10.41 -7.65 0.07
CA ILE A 100 9.54 -8.15 1.14
C ILE A 100 8.41 -8.99 0.53
N PRO A 101 8.56 -10.33 0.51
CA PRO A 101 7.56 -11.26 -0.03
C PRO A 101 6.23 -11.25 0.70
N GLY A 102 6.30 -11.11 2.02
CA GLY A 102 5.13 -11.09 2.89
C GLY A 102 4.50 -9.71 3.06
N SER A 103 3.78 -9.57 4.16
CA SER A 103 3.14 -8.31 4.54
C SER A 103 4.13 -7.28 5.05
N LEU A 104 4.02 -6.05 4.56
CA LEU A 104 4.70 -4.89 5.12
C LEU A 104 3.85 -4.29 6.24
N VAL A 105 4.37 -4.32 7.47
CA VAL A 105 3.72 -3.75 8.64
C VAL A 105 4.47 -2.53 9.15
N LYS A 106 3.78 -1.73 9.97
CA LYS A 106 4.33 -0.52 10.60
C LYS A 106 5.68 -0.77 11.29
N THR A 107 5.77 -1.80 12.14
CA THR A 107 6.95 -2.05 12.97
C THR A 107 8.19 -2.36 12.14
N THR A 108 8.03 -3.05 11.01
CA THR A 108 9.13 -3.32 10.06
C THR A 108 9.71 -2.02 9.52
N VAL A 109 8.87 -1.08 9.08
CA VAL A 109 9.31 0.21 8.55
C VAL A 109 9.94 1.08 9.64
N GLU A 110 9.35 1.13 10.84
CA GLU A 110 9.91 1.86 11.99
C GLU A 110 11.32 1.36 12.34
N ASN A 111 11.50 0.04 12.40
CA ASN A 111 12.80 -0.56 12.72
C ASN A 111 13.84 -0.27 11.62
N ILE A 112 13.46 -0.32 10.34
CA ILE A 112 14.36 0.04 9.23
C ILE A 112 14.82 1.50 9.36
N ILE A 113 13.90 2.44 9.63
CA ILE A 113 14.21 3.86 9.81
C ILE A 113 15.15 4.07 11.01
N SER A 114 14.91 3.37 12.12
CA SER A 114 15.73 3.55 13.33
C SER A 114 17.15 3.00 13.19
N THR A 115 17.33 1.99 12.33
CA THR A 115 18.58 1.22 12.28
C THR A 115 19.45 1.59 11.07
N SER A 116 18.85 1.91 9.92
CA SER A 116 19.61 2.29 8.72
C SER A 116 19.65 3.80 8.54
N LYS A 117 20.81 4.37 8.23
CA LYS A 117 20.90 5.76 7.75
C LYS A 117 20.55 5.91 6.26
N ASN A 118 20.52 4.80 5.53
CA ASN A 118 20.32 4.76 4.09
C ASN A 118 18.87 4.39 3.68
N TYR A 119 17.92 4.34 4.63
CA TYR A 119 16.53 3.97 4.37
C TYR A 119 15.83 4.81 3.28
N LYS A 120 16.30 6.04 3.06
CA LYS A 120 15.77 6.94 2.01
C LYS A 120 16.28 6.64 0.61
N ASN A 121 17.37 5.87 0.51
CA ASN A 121 18.08 5.61 -0.73
C ASN A 121 17.78 4.22 -1.31
N ILE A 122 16.83 3.51 -0.70
CA ILE A 122 16.41 2.16 -1.07
C ILE A 122 14.91 2.15 -1.28
N ASP A 123 14.44 1.41 -2.28
CA ASP A 123 13.03 1.17 -2.54
C ASP A 123 12.61 -0.14 -1.84
N ILE A 124 11.65 -0.05 -0.93
CA ILE A 124 11.04 -1.25 -0.33
C ILE A 124 10.02 -1.80 -1.32
N VAL A 125 10.24 -3.02 -1.81
CA VAL A 125 9.38 -3.66 -2.80
C VAL A 125 8.52 -4.71 -2.12
N VAL A 126 7.20 -4.64 -2.34
CA VAL A 126 6.21 -5.65 -1.94
C VAL A 126 5.51 -6.19 -3.18
N LYS A 127 4.77 -7.31 -3.04
CA LYS A 127 4.05 -7.91 -4.18
C LYS A 127 3.05 -6.95 -4.83
N ASP A 128 2.20 -6.32 -4.03
CA ASP A 128 1.14 -5.41 -4.45
C ASP A 128 0.62 -4.58 -3.25
N GLY A 129 -0.22 -3.59 -3.51
CA GLY A 129 -0.78 -2.71 -2.48
C GLY A 129 -1.60 -3.41 -1.39
N THR A 130 -2.11 -4.62 -1.63
CA THR A 130 -2.85 -5.41 -0.62
C THR A 130 -1.95 -5.99 0.46
N LYS A 131 -0.62 -6.05 0.22
CA LYS A 131 0.36 -6.54 1.19
C LYS A 131 0.78 -5.51 2.24
N ILE A 132 0.20 -4.31 2.21
CA ILE A 132 0.56 -3.22 3.13
C ILE A 132 -0.47 -3.09 4.25
N PHE A 133 0.01 -3.23 5.47
CA PHE A 133 -0.76 -3.16 6.71
C PHE A 133 -0.21 -2.05 7.60
N ILE A 134 -0.26 -0.82 7.09
CA ILE A 134 0.20 0.39 7.77
C ILE A 134 -0.97 1.37 7.84
N PRO A 135 -1.42 1.82 9.02
CA PRO A 135 -2.52 2.76 9.14
C PRO A 135 -2.26 4.12 8.45
N PRO A 136 -3.31 4.86 8.03
CA PRO A 136 -3.18 6.12 7.29
C PRO A 136 -2.20 7.14 7.93
N LYS A 137 -2.30 7.33 9.25
CA LYS A 137 -1.44 8.25 10.01
C LYS A 137 0.04 7.86 9.94
N ASP A 138 0.33 6.58 10.07
CA ASP A 138 1.70 6.05 10.04
C ASP A 138 2.24 6.07 8.60
N TRP A 139 1.41 5.75 7.61
CA TRP A 139 1.74 5.85 6.19
C TRP A 139 2.18 7.26 5.81
N LEU A 140 1.37 8.27 6.11
CA LEU A 140 1.70 9.67 5.85
C LEU A 140 2.99 10.09 6.55
N ARG A 141 3.21 9.61 7.78
CA ARG A 141 4.45 9.87 8.53
C ARG A 141 5.67 9.27 7.81
N PHE A 142 5.60 8.04 7.32
CA PHE A 142 6.69 7.38 6.60
C PHE A 142 7.00 8.07 5.27
N MET A 143 5.98 8.46 4.51
CA MET A 143 6.17 9.23 3.26
C MET A 143 6.90 10.55 3.54
N ARG A 144 6.53 11.28 4.61
CA ARG A 144 7.26 12.50 5.03
C ARG A 144 8.69 12.24 5.47
N TYR A 145 8.98 11.06 6.01
CA TYR A 145 10.35 10.66 6.35
C TYR A 145 11.17 10.29 5.11
N GLY A 146 10.54 10.14 3.94
CA GLY A 146 11.20 9.78 2.69
C GLY A 146 11.39 8.28 2.53
N VAL A 147 10.51 7.46 3.12
CA VAL A 147 10.46 6.03 2.83
C VAL A 147 9.85 5.84 1.44
N ASN A 148 10.55 5.11 0.58
CA ASN A 148 10.07 4.78 -0.76
C ASN A 148 9.55 3.34 -0.76
N ILE A 149 8.32 3.16 -1.25
CA ILE A 149 7.68 1.85 -1.36
C ILE A 149 7.22 1.68 -2.80
N LYS A 150 7.61 0.56 -3.41
CA LYS A 150 7.23 0.15 -4.76
C LYS A 150 6.53 -1.19 -4.73
N VAL A 151 5.81 -1.51 -5.80
CA VAL A 151 5.15 -2.79 -5.98
C VAL A 151 5.73 -3.54 -7.19
N LEU A 152 5.72 -4.86 -7.13
CA LEU A 152 6.01 -5.69 -8.30
C LEU A 152 4.80 -5.70 -9.25
N ASN A 153 3.60 -5.90 -8.70
CA ASN A 153 2.36 -6.00 -9.45
C ASN A 153 1.42 -4.84 -9.05
N PRO A 154 1.22 -3.83 -9.92
CA PRO A 154 0.30 -2.72 -9.65
C PRO A 154 -1.15 -3.19 -9.64
N ILE A 155 -1.97 -2.54 -8.81
CA ILE A 155 -3.42 -2.77 -8.79
C ILE A 155 -4.07 -1.81 -9.77
N ASN A 156 -4.85 -2.34 -10.71
CA ASN A 156 -5.60 -1.54 -11.66
C ASN A 156 -6.91 -1.02 -11.03
N LEU A 157 -6.83 0.08 -10.28
CA LEU A 157 -7.99 0.73 -9.66
C LEU A 157 -8.70 1.64 -10.67
N ILE A 158 -9.87 1.23 -11.15
CA ILE A 158 -10.58 1.91 -12.25
C ILE A 158 -11.70 2.83 -11.79
N ALA A 159 -12.22 2.64 -10.58
CA ALA A 159 -13.30 3.47 -10.03
C ALA A 159 -13.41 3.33 -8.50
N ILE A 160 -14.09 4.30 -7.89
CA ILE A 160 -14.48 4.29 -6.48
C ILE A 160 -15.99 4.44 -6.42
N THR A 161 -16.65 3.58 -5.64
CA THR A 161 -18.08 3.71 -5.35
C THR A 161 -18.31 4.09 -3.90
N LEU A 162 -19.23 5.03 -3.67
CA LEU A 162 -19.58 5.54 -2.36
C LEU A 162 -20.99 5.07 -1.99
N ASN A 163 -21.11 4.44 -0.83
CA ASN A 163 -22.41 4.20 -0.19
C ASN A 163 -22.56 5.12 1.03
N PRO A 164 -23.43 6.15 0.95
CA PRO A 164 -23.62 7.09 2.06
C PRO A 164 -24.40 6.48 3.23
N TYR A 165 -24.97 5.28 3.09
CA TYR A 165 -25.77 4.61 4.12
C TYR A 165 -24.98 3.51 4.85
N SER A 166 -25.05 3.53 6.18
CA SER A 166 -24.48 2.49 7.02
C SER A 166 -25.53 1.42 7.35
N PRO A 167 -25.17 0.12 7.40
CA PRO A 167 -26.05 -0.92 7.92
C PRO A 167 -26.53 -0.68 9.37
N GLN A 168 -25.85 0.20 10.09
CA GLN A 168 -26.17 0.57 11.47
C GLN A 168 -27.21 1.72 11.58
N GLY A 169 -27.79 2.15 10.44
CA GLY A 169 -28.91 3.08 10.40
C GLY A 169 -28.56 4.58 10.35
N TYR A 170 -27.27 4.95 10.39
CA TYR A 170 -26.83 6.32 10.11
C TYR A 170 -26.44 6.48 8.64
N TYR A 171 -26.42 7.71 8.17
CA TYR A 171 -26.02 8.06 6.81
C TYR A 171 -25.35 9.42 6.76
N PHE A 172 -24.65 9.68 5.66
CA PHE A 172 -24.16 11.01 5.29
C PHE A 172 -25.06 11.62 4.22
N GLU A 173 -25.11 12.95 4.17
CA GLU A 173 -25.66 13.65 3.00
C GLU A 173 -24.86 13.24 1.74
N PRO A 174 -25.48 12.56 0.76
CA PRO A 174 -24.73 11.91 -0.33
C PRO A 174 -23.92 12.87 -1.19
N ASP A 175 -24.50 14.02 -1.56
CA ASP A 175 -23.81 15.08 -2.30
C ASP A 175 -22.59 15.62 -1.55
N THR A 176 -22.69 15.72 -0.22
CA THR A 176 -21.56 16.15 0.62
C THR A 176 -20.44 15.13 0.62
N LEU A 177 -20.75 13.84 0.77
CA LEU A 177 -19.76 12.77 0.73
C LEU A 177 -19.09 12.69 -0.64
N LEU A 178 -19.86 12.74 -1.71
CA LEU A 178 -19.38 12.70 -3.09
C LEU A 178 -18.46 13.88 -3.40
N LYS A 179 -18.91 15.12 -3.16
CA LYS A 179 -18.12 16.33 -3.43
C LYS A 179 -16.83 16.36 -2.63
N LYS A 180 -16.87 16.03 -1.34
CA LYS A 180 -15.66 16.00 -0.51
C LYS A 180 -14.69 14.92 -0.97
N THR A 181 -15.16 13.76 -1.38
CA THR A 181 -14.29 12.68 -1.86
C THR A 181 -13.64 13.06 -3.20
N ARG A 182 -14.43 13.56 -4.16
CA ARG A 182 -13.95 14.06 -5.47
C ARG A 182 -12.96 15.23 -5.34
N TYR A 183 -13.07 16.03 -4.28
CA TYR A 183 -12.12 17.11 -4.02
C TYR A 183 -10.69 16.58 -3.79
N PHE A 184 -10.54 15.46 -3.08
CA PHE A 184 -9.24 14.86 -2.77
C PHE A 184 -8.77 13.82 -3.79
N ILE A 185 -9.69 13.15 -4.48
CA ILE A 185 -9.39 12.10 -5.46
C ILE A 185 -9.89 12.57 -6.82
N LYS A 186 -8.96 12.99 -7.68
CA LYS A 186 -9.25 13.64 -8.97
C LYS A 186 -9.08 12.72 -10.18
N ASP A 187 -8.11 11.81 -10.11
CA ASP A 187 -7.67 11.03 -11.27
C ASP A 187 -8.46 9.72 -11.45
N ILE A 188 -9.35 9.41 -10.52
CA ILE A 188 -10.15 8.17 -10.50
C ILE A 188 -11.63 8.54 -10.43
N PRO A 189 -12.48 7.97 -11.29
CA PRO A 189 -13.92 8.17 -11.22
C PRO A 189 -14.48 7.82 -9.83
N VAL A 190 -15.23 8.73 -9.23
CA VAL A 190 -15.92 8.54 -7.95
C VAL A 190 -17.42 8.64 -8.18
N ILE A 191 -18.15 7.59 -7.86
CA ILE A 191 -19.58 7.41 -8.14
C ILE A 191 -20.33 7.17 -6.83
N ASP A 192 -21.43 7.87 -6.61
CA ASP A 192 -22.35 7.55 -5.51
C ASP A 192 -23.36 6.49 -5.98
N VAL A 193 -23.53 5.40 -5.24
CA VAL A 193 -24.39 4.28 -5.69
C VAL A 193 -25.89 4.59 -5.62
N MET A 194 -26.29 5.65 -4.90
CA MET A 194 -27.68 6.07 -4.77
C MET A 194 -28.05 7.15 -5.79
N PHE A 195 -27.09 8.03 -6.14
CA PHE A 195 -27.29 9.10 -7.12
C PHE A 195 -26.83 8.75 -8.54
N GLY A 196 -26.06 7.67 -8.74
CA GLY A 196 -25.47 7.32 -10.03
C GLY A 196 -24.18 8.09 -10.33
N GLY A 197 -23.59 7.81 -11.49
CA GLY A 197 -22.43 8.55 -12.03
C GLY A 197 -22.91 9.52 -13.11
N ASP A 198 -22.39 10.75 -13.07
CA ASP A 198 -22.47 11.67 -14.22
C ASP A 198 -21.50 11.24 -15.32
#